data_AF-A0AAU1MUK9-F1
#
_entry.id   AF-A0AAU1MUK9-F1
#
_cell.length_a   1.000
_cell.length_b   1.000
_cell.length_c   1.000
_cell.angle_alpha   90.00
_cell.angle_beta   90.00
_cell.angle_gamma   90.00
#
_symmetry.space_group_name_H-M   'P 1'
#
loop_
_entity.id
_entity.type
_entity.pdbx_description
1 polymer ?
#
loop_
_entity_poly.entity_id
_entity_poly.type
_entity_poly.pdbx_seq_one_letter_code
_entity_poly.pdbx_strand_id
1 'polypeptide(L)' 'MDEGFVPLLRQVPGFVAYYWVDAGNGVMVSTSVFEDQSGAEESVNRAADFVRDSLSSLLPNPPQVTAGPVVAAG' A
#
# COMPACT_ATOMS: atom_id res chain seq x y z
N MET A 1 -3.46 6.25 9.42
CA MET A 1 -2.71 5.55 8.34
C MET A 1 -1.21 5.78 8.48
N ASP A 2 -0.74 7.02 8.63
CA ASP A 2 0.70 7.32 8.69
C ASP A 2 1.48 6.74 9.89
N GLU A 3 0.87 6.60 11.07
CA GLU A 3 1.63 6.20 12.27
C GLU A 3 2.03 4.72 12.30
N GLY A 4 1.45 3.86 11.46
CA GLY A 4 1.75 2.42 11.46
C GLY A 4 2.01 1.80 10.09
N PHE A 5 1.26 2.20 9.06
CA PHE A 5 1.31 1.51 7.76
C PHE A 5 2.52 1.94 6.92
N VAL A 6 2.81 3.24 6.85
CA VAL A 6 3.96 3.72 6.05
C VAL A 6 5.31 3.25 6.62
N PRO A 7 5.54 3.28 7.96
CA PRO A 7 6.75 2.68 8.54
C PRO A 7 6.95 1.20 8.22
N LEU A 8 5.86 0.42 8.13
CA LEU A 8 5.90 -0.99 7.74
C LEU A 8 6.38 -1.16 6.29
N LEU A 9 5.87 -0.33 5.36
CA LEU A 9 6.27 -0.37 3.95
C LEU A 9 7.73 0.08 3.74
N ARG A 10 8.22 1.06 4.51
CA ARG A 10 9.62 1.52 4.46
C ARG A 10 10.64 0.45 4.86
N GLN A 11 10.21 -0.62 5.52
CA GLN A 11 11.07 -1.75 5.89
C GLN A 11 11.18 -2.80 4.78
N VAL A 12 10.40 -2.68 3.71
CA VAL A 12 10.51 -3.55 2.55
C VAL A 12 11.69 -3.08 1.69
N PRO A 13 12.63 -3.97 1.32
CA PRO A 13 13.72 -3.63 0.42
C PRO A 13 13.24 -2.99 -0.88
N GLY A 14 13.97 -1.98 -1.36
CA GLY A 14 13.64 -1.28 -2.59
C GLY A 14 12.44 -0.34 -2.47
N PHE A 15 11.98 0.06 -1.28
CA PHE A 15 10.94 1.09 -1.13
C PHE A 15 11.37 2.41 -1.78
N VAL A 16 10.55 2.93 -2.71
CA VAL A 16 10.81 4.19 -3.43
C VAL A 16 9.87 5.29 -2.95
N ALA A 17 8.56 5.03 -2.94
CA ALA A 17 7.56 6.04 -2.65
C ALA A 17 6.27 5.46 -2.07
N TYR A 18 5.52 6.30 -1.36
CA TYR A 18 4.17 6.04 -0.92
C TYR A 18 3.30 7.28 -1.15
N TYR A 19 2.09 7.07 -1.65
CA TYR A 19 1.08 8.09 -1.87
C TYR A 19 -0.23 7.65 -1.24
N TRP A 20 -0.90 8.61 -0.57
CA TRP A 20 -2.27 8.46 -0.10
C TRP A 20 -3.15 9.41 -0.89
N VAL A 21 -4.02 8.85 -1.72
CA VAL A 21 -4.77 9.57 -2.74
C VAL A 21 -6.25 9.52 -2.41
N ASP A 22 -6.89 10.69 -2.36
CA ASP A 22 -8.35 10.80 -2.36
C ASP A 22 -8.85 10.59 -3.79
N ALA A 23 -9.57 9.49 -4.02
CA ALA A 23 -10.16 9.16 -5.32
C ALA A 23 -11.60 9.71 -5.46
N GLY A 24 -12.07 10.48 -4.47
CA GLY A 24 -13.42 11.03 -4.40
C GLY A 24 -14.45 10.06 -3.84
N ASN A 25 -15.63 10.57 -3.49
CA ASN A 25 -16.76 9.78 -2.96
C ASN A 25 -16.41 8.94 -1.71
N GLY A 26 -15.47 9.41 -0.90
CA GLY A 26 -15.01 8.68 0.29
C GLY A 26 -14.11 7.48 0.00
N VAL A 27 -13.68 7.31 -1.26
CA VAL A 27 -12.73 6.27 -1.66
C VAL A 27 -11.31 6.80 -1.50
N MET A 28 -10.48 6.06 -0.76
CA MET A 28 -9.06 6.34 -0.60
C MET A 28 -8.22 5.26 -1.25
N VAL A 29 -7.15 5.65 -1.93
CA VAL A 29 -6.18 4.74 -2.57
C VAL A 29 -4.81 4.93 -1.94
N SER A 30 -4.20 3.83 -1.49
CA SER A 30 -2.77 3.80 -1.21
C SER A 30 -2.03 3.33 -2.45
N THR A 31 -0.97 4.03 -2.81
CA THR A 31 -0.05 3.61 -3.87
C THR A 31 1.35 3.53 -3.27
N SER A 32 2.01 2.41 -3.46
CA SER A 32 3.43 2.25 -3.08
C SER A 32 4.23 1.85 -4.30
N VAL A 33 5.45 2.36 -4.38
CA VAL A 33 6.38 2.12 -5.50
C VAL A 33 7.64 1.48 -4.94
N PHE A 34 8.11 0.43 -5.61
CA PHE A 34 9.31 -0.30 -5.26
C PHE A 34 10.24 -0.41 -6.47
N GLU A 35 11.52 -0.64 -6.21
CA GLU A 35 12.56 -0.83 -7.23
C GLU A 35 12.27 -2.03 -8.14
N ASP A 36 11.65 -3.08 -7.59
CA ASP A 36 11.29 -4.28 -8.33
C ASP A 36 9.97 -4.90 -7.86
N GLN A 37 9.53 -5.91 -8.61
CA GLN A 37 8.29 -6.64 -8.36
C GLN A 37 8.28 -7.37 -7.01
N SER A 38 9.43 -7.83 -6.53
CA SER A 38 9.50 -8.58 -5.27
C SER A 38 9.17 -7.69 -4.07
N GLY A 39 9.65 -6.44 -4.07
CA GLY A 39 9.26 -5.44 -3.08
C GLY A 39 7.76 -5.13 -3.12
N ALA A 40 7.18 -5.01 -4.31
CA ALA A 40 5.74 -4.81 -4.47
C ALA A 40 4.93 -5.99 -3.92
N GLU A 41 5.32 -7.23 -4.20
CA GLU A 41 4.65 -8.43 -3.69
C GLU A 41 4.78 -8.57 -2.17
N GLU A 42 5.96 -8.30 -1.60
CA GLU A 42 6.16 -8.30 -0.16
C GLU A 42 5.28 -7.24 0.53
N SER A 43 5.18 -6.05 -0.07
CA SER A 43 4.33 -4.97 0.44
C SER A 43 2.86 -5.38 0.55
N VAL A 44 2.35 -6.14 -0.42
CA VAL A 44 0.97 -6.63 -0.44
C VAL A 44 0.73 -7.60 0.72
N ASN A 45 1.67 -8.51 0.97
CA ASN A 45 1.57 -9.45 2.09
C ASN A 45 1.56 -8.72 3.43
N ARG A 46 2.50 -7.80 3.65
CA ARG A 46 2.57 -7.01 4.88
C ARG A 46 1.32 -6.14 5.07
N ALA A 47 0.78 -5.57 3.99
CA ALA A 47 -0.45 -4.80 4.04
C ALA A 47 -1.69 -5.64 4.38
N ALA A 48 -1.76 -6.86 3.87
CA ALA A 48 -2.83 -7.79 4.22
C ALA A 48 -2.83 -8.12 5.72
N ASP A 49 -1.66 -8.38 6.29
CA ASP A 49 -1.51 -8.62 7.73
C ASP A 49 -1.88 -7.38 8.56
N PHE A 50 -1.39 -6.19 8.16
CA PHE A 50 -1.74 -4.94 8.82
C PHE A 50 -3.25 -4.66 8.80
N VAL A 51 -3.92 -4.89 7.67
CA VAL A 51 -5.37 -4.73 7.54
C VAL A 51 -6.11 -5.68 8.46
N ARG A 52 -5.70 -6.95 8.51
CA ARG A 52 -6.30 -7.97 9.37
C ARG A 52 -6.19 -7.59 10.85
N ASP A 53 -5.00 -7.17 11.27
CA ASP A 53 -4.69 -6.98 12.68
C ASP A 53 -5.11 -5.60 13.22
N SER A 54 -5.08 -4.56 12.36
CA SER A 54 -5.23 -3.16 12.80
C SER A 54 -6.49 -2.46 12.26
N LEU A 55 -7.07 -2.91 11.14
CA LEU A 55 -8.12 -2.17 10.43
C LEU A 55 -9.39 -2.98 10.15
N SER A 56 -9.46 -4.22 10.60
CA SER A 56 -10.58 -5.14 10.30
C SER A 56 -11.95 -4.64 10.77
N SER A 57 -12.02 -3.82 11.82
CA SER A 57 -13.26 -3.19 12.28
C SER A 57 -13.62 -1.89 11.54
N LEU A 58 -12.67 -1.30 10.81
CA LEU A 58 -12.82 -0.01 10.12
C LEU A 58 -13.10 -0.18 8.63
N LEU A 59 -12.76 -1.33 8.05
CA LEU A 59 -12.93 -1.63 6.63
C LEU A 59 -14.13 -2.57 6.44
N PRO A 60 -15.29 -2.06 5.99
CA PRO A 60 -16.48 -2.88 5.79
C PRO A 60 -16.33 -3.90 4.65
N ASN A 61 -15.39 -3.66 3.74
CA ASN A 61 -15.05 -4.55 2.63
C ASN A 61 -13.53 -4.72 2.56
N PRO A 62 -13.03 -5.87 2.08
CA PRO A 62 -11.61 -6.05 1.82
C PRO A 62 -11.13 -5.03 0.77
N PRO A 63 -9.89 -4.52 0.88
CA PRO A 63 -9.33 -3.64 -0.12
C PRO A 63 -9.14 -4.38 -1.45
N GLN A 64 -9.28 -3.65 -2.56
CA GLN A 64 -8.84 -4.14 -3.87
C GLN A 64 -7.34 -3.87 -4.02
N VAL A 65 -6.61 -4.86 -4.53
CA VAL A 65 -5.16 -4.77 -4.77
C VAL A 65 -4.89 -4.87 -6.26
N THR A 66 -4.09 -3.94 -6.77
CA THR A 66 -3.62 -3.90 -8.16
C THR A 66 -2.13 -3.61 -8.19
N ALA A 67 -1.38 -4.26 -9.09
CA ALA A 67 0.05 -4.07 -9.26
C ALA A 67 0.44 -4.03 -10.74
N GLY A 68 1.52 -3.31 -11.06
CA GLY A 68 2.04 -3.19 -12.42
C GLY A 68 3.30 -2.33 -12.48
N PRO A 69 4.04 -2.36 -13.60
CA PRO A 69 5.27 -1.58 -13.76
C PRO A 69 4.99 -0.09 -13.91
N VAL A 70 5.86 0.75 -13.33
CA VAL A 70 5.88 2.19 -13.60
C VAL A 70 6.57 2.41 -14.94
N VAL A 71 5.82 2.87 -15.94
CA VAL A 71 6.32 3.08 -17.32
C VAL A 71 6.66 4.54 -17.63
N ALA A 72 6.26 5.47 -16.78
CA ALA A 72 6.59 6.89 -16.87
C ALA A 72 6.63 7.51 -15.45
N ALA A 73 7.61 8.36 -15.19
CA ALA A 73 7.77 9.14 -13.97
C ALA A 73 8.46 10.48 -14.32
N GLY A 74 8.30 11.51 -13.50
CA GLY A 74 8.86 12.84 -13.71
C GLY A 74 9.18 13.56 -12.41
#